data_AF-A0A4Q2XQH7-F1
#
_entry.id   AF-A0A4Q2XQH7-F1
#
_cell.length_a   1.000
_cell.length_b   1.000
_cell.length_c   1.000
_cell.angle_alpha   90.00
_cell.angle_beta   90.00
_cell.angle_gamma   90.00
#
_symmetry.space_group_name_H-M   'P 1'
#
loop_
_entity.id
_entity.type
_entity.pdbx_description
1 polymer ?
#
loop_
_entity_poly.entity_id
_entity_poly.type
_entity_poly.pdbx_seq_one_letter_code
_entity_poly.pdbx_strand_id
1 'polypeptide(L)'
;MACQANFTGASGWAWTTASDIAGNATATCQSRIIADKDAEAPRTAQVAIPQDTNPPKKELRREMRRLVKTLHHGSPMVLQLLRDWLAGQPRVATISAYAPLPGEVDVTPLVMEFPHLRWVFPRVEGNALVLYRISDPASDLEPGAFDIREPKADLPVVDLFHVDAFLCPGLAFDEYGGRLGRGRGFYDRLLEHARGDAVKVGVCHKEQLVPHTYGEAHDVVMDRVISG
;
A
#
# COMPACT_ATOMS: atom_id res chain seq x y z
N MET A 1 -19.67 -28.55 -22.61
CA MET A 1 -20.51 -27.87 -23.62
C MET A 1 -21.02 -26.60 -22.96
N ALA A 2 -20.21 -25.54 -22.93
CA ALA A 2 -20.08 -24.50 -23.96
C ALA A 2 -21.33 -23.59 -24.01
N CYS A 3 -21.38 -22.61 -23.10
CA CYS A 3 -22.25 -21.44 -23.25
C CYS A 3 -21.47 -20.35 -23.99
N GLN A 4 -21.87 -20.09 -25.24
CA GLN A 4 -21.42 -18.93 -25.99
C GLN A 4 -22.36 -17.76 -25.69
N ALA A 5 -21.78 -16.63 -25.30
CA ALA A 5 -22.46 -15.35 -25.21
C ALA A 5 -22.32 -14.62 -26.55
N ASN A 6 -23.44 -14.17 -27.11
CA ASN A 6 -23.47 -13.14 -28.14
C ASN A 6 -24.70 -12.27 -27.86
N PHE A 7 -24.47 -11.03 -27.46
CA PHE A 7 -25.50 -10.00 -27.48
C PHE A 7 -24.89 -8.72 -28.05
N THR A 8 -25.30 -8.44 -29.29
CA THR A 8 -25.06 -7.20 -30.02
C THR A 8 -25.85 -6.07 -29.39
N GLY A 9 -25.21 -4.92 -29.26
CA GLY A 9 -25.73 -3.80 -28.49
C GLY A 9 -26.80 -2.95 -29.17
N ALA A 10 -26.98 -1.83 -28.47
CA ALA A 10 -27.61 -0.58 -28.85
C ALA A 10 -29.13 -0.43 -28.61
N SER A 11 -29.37 0.42 -27.60
CA SER A 11 -30.32 1.54 -27.60
C SER A 11 -31.83 1.27 -27.57
N GLY A 12 -32.39 1.42 -26.37
CA GLY A 12 -33.30 2.53 -26.08
C GLY A 12 -34.82 2.29 -26.14
N TRP A 13 -35.49 2.99 -25.21
CA TRP A 13 -36.89 3.47 -25.19
C TRP A 13 -37.99 2.61 -24.53
N ALA A 14 -38.48 3.15 -23.41
CA ALA A 14 -39.88 3.51 -23.06
C ALA A 14 -41.02 2.47 -22.91
N TRP A 15 -41.83 2.81 -21.89
CA TRP A 15 -43.09 2.34 -21.27
C TRP A 15 -44.29 1.86 -22.11
N THR A 16 -45.08 0.88 -21.59
CA THR A 16 -46.57 0.89 -21.34
C THR A 16 -47.05 -0.49 -20.80
N THR A 17 -47.59 -0.61 -19.56
CA THR A 17 -49.01 -0.64 -19.06
C THR A 17 -49.82 -1.95 -19.18
N ALA A 18 -50.32 -2.45 -18.03
CA ALA A 18 -51.67 -3.00 -17.71
C ALA A 18 -51.59 -3.65 -16.29
N SER A 19 -52.25 -3.14 -15.22
CA SER A 19 -53.66 -3.35 -14.80
C SER A 19 -54.05 -4.84 -14.69
N ASP A 20 -54.61 -5.42 -13.62
CA ASP A 20 -55.20 -4.99 -12.33
C ASP A 20 -55.25 -6.23 -11.38
N ILE A 21 -55.43 -6.02 -10.06
CA ILE A 21 -56.51 -6.58 -9.20
C ILE A 21 -56.28 -6.18 -7.72
N ALA A 22 -57.06 -5.17 -7.31
CA ALA A 22 -57.82 -4.93 -6.07
C ALA A 22 -57.34 -5.30 -4.65
N GLY A 23 -57.43 -4.26 -3.78
CA GLY A 23 -58.00 -4.32 -2.41
C GLY A 23 -56.99 -4.05 -1.28
N ASN A 24 -57.23 -3.24 -0.24
CA ASN A 24 -58.28 -2.32 0.16
C ASN A 24 -57.74 -1.47 1.36
N ALA A 25 -58.45 -0.39 1.70
CA ALA A 25 -58.48 0.31 2.99
C ALA A 25 -57.40 1.38 3.36
N THR A 26 -57.68 2.61 2.93
CA THR A 26 -57.86 3.85 3.74
C THR A 26 -57.18 4.02 5.12
N ALA A 27 -56.38 5.08 5.26
CA ALA A 27 -56.54 6.13 6.30
C ALA A 27 -55.75 7.42 5.98
N THR A 28 -56.50 8.46 5.63
CA THR A 28 -56.43 9.91 5.94
C THR A 28 -55.41 10.35 7.03
N CYS A 29 -54.89 11.58 7.15
CA CYS A 29 -55.14 12.91 6.60
C CYS A 29 -54.02 13.87 7.10
N GLN A 30 -53.66 14.89 6.31
CA GLN A 30 -53.30 16.29 6.69
C GLN A 30 -52.24 16.52 7.79
N SER A 31 -51.15 17.26 7.58
CA SER A 31 -51.08 18.71 7.27
C SER A 31 -49.58 19.11 7.33
N ARG A 32 -49.00 19.78 6.33
CA ARG A 32 -48.82 21.25 6.13
C ARG A 32 -47.65 21.88 6.93
N ILE A 33 -46.87 22.71 6.20
CA ILE A 33 -45.93 23.78 6.61
C ILE A 33 -44.57 23.23 7.17
N ILE A 34 -43.35 23.67 6.82
CA ILE A 34 -42.75 24.98 6.51
C ILE A 34 -41.53 24.80 5.59
N ALA A 35 -41.30 25.75 4.70
CA ALA A 35 -40.06 25.90 3.95
C ALA A 35 -39.01 26.57 4.82
N ASP A 36 -37.89 25.90 5.08
CA ASP A 36 -36.65 26.55 5.54
C ASP A 36 -35.62 26.45 4.42
N LYS A 37 -35.31 27.63 3.87
CA LYS A 37 -34.05 27.92 3.20
C LYS A 37 -32.94 27.86 4.26
N ASP A 38 -31.73 27.53 3.81
CA ASP A 38 -30.48 27.52 4.59
C ASP A 38 -30.10 26.15 5.19
N ALA A 39 -29.89 25.16 4.32
CA ALA A 39 -29.08 23.98 4.65
C ALA A 39 -27.59 24.35 4.54
N GLU A 40 -27.02 24.85 5.64
CA GLU A 40 -25.60 25.06 5.82
C GLU A 40 -24.85 23.72 5.76
N ALA A 41 -23.81 23.62 4.92
CA ALA A 41 -23.01 22.41 4.75
C ALA A 41 -22.37 21.97 6.08
N PRO A 42 -22.26 20.65 6.36
CA PRO A 42 -21.72 20.19 7.63
C PRO A 42 -20.25 20.61 7.77
N ARG A 43 -19.97 21.38 8.83
CA ARG A 43 -18.64 21.86 9.21
C ARG A 43 -17.75 20.65 9.52
N THR A 44 -16.63 20.55 8.80
CA THR A 44 -15.55 19.60 9.08
C THR A 44 -15.06 19.77 10.52
N ALA A 45 -15.39 18.80 11.38
CA ALA A 45 -14.79 18.70 12.70
C ALA A 45 -13.30 18.40 12.54
N GLN A 46 -12.45 19.38 12.84
CA GLN A 46 -11.02 19.18 12.96
C GLN A 46 -10.77 18.32 14.21
N VAL A 47 -10.36 17.07 14.02
CA VAL A 47 -9.89 16.21 15.10
C VAL A 47 -8.56 16.77 15.57
N ALA A 48 -8.53 17.30 16.80
CA ALA A 48 -7.31 17.83 17.41
C ALA A 48 -6.34 16.68 17.70
N ILE A 49 -5.17 16.71 17.06
CA ILE A 49 -4.04 15.81 17.33
C ILE A 49 -3.41 16.22 18.67
N PRO A 50 -3.36 15.34 19.69
CA PRO A 50 -2.75 15.68 20.98
C PRO A 50 -1.27 16.04 20.81
N GLN A 51 -0.89 17.20 21.34
CA GLN A 51 0.47 17.73 21.32
C GLN A 51 1.16 17.35 22.64
N ASP A 52 1.99 16.31 22.64
CA ASP A 52 2.85 15.96 23.78
C ASP A 52 4.34 16.07 23.40
N THR A 53 5.12 16.78 24.23
CA THR A 53 6.38 17.45 23.85
C THR A 53 7.66 16.65 24.12
N ASN A 54 7.68 15.37 23.74
CA ASN A 54 8.89 14.58 23.49
C ASN A 54 8.54 13.65 22.33
N PRO A 55 9.16 13.75 21.13
CA PRO A 55 8.48 13.38 19.89
C PRO A 55 8.05 11.91 19.96
N PRO A 56 6.73 11.62 20.02
CA PRO A 56 6.22 10.27 20.21
C PRO A 56 6.82 9.27 19.22
N LYS A 57 7.24 9.78 18.05
CA LYS A 57 7.99 9.08 17.00
C LYS A 57 9.31 8.43 17.43
N LYS A 58 10.10 9.08 18.30
CA LYS A 58 11.41 8.54 18.74
C LYS A 58 11.23 7.38 19.71
N GLU A 59 10.29 7.51 20.64
CA GLU A 59 9.87 6.44 21.54
C GLU A 59 9.23 5.29 20.77
N LEU A 60 8.28 5.66 19.89
CA LEU A 60 7.86 4.99 18.67
C LEU A 60 8.88 3.98 18.15
N ARG A 61 9.92 4.56 17.56
CA ARG A 61 10.99 3.85 16.88
C ARG A 61 11.76 2.93 17.81
N ARG A 62 11.95 3.30 19.08
CA ARG A 62 12.67 2.50 20.07
C ARG A 62 11.89 1.24 20.43
N GLU A 63 10.58 1.36 20.64
CA GLU A 63 9.68 0.25 20.90
C GLU A 63 9.64 -0.73 19.73
N MET A 64 9.37 -0.21 18.54
CA MET A 64 9.22 -1.05 17.34
C MET A 64 10.53 -1.74 16.95
N ARG A 65 11.69 -1.11 17.18
CA ARG A 65 13.00 -1.79 17.02
C ARG A 65 13.19 -2.97 17.95
N ARG A 66 12.57 -2.97 19.14
CA ARG A 66 12.62 -4.12 20.06
C ARG A 66 11.67 -5.21 19.58
N LEU A 67 10.46 -4.83 19.19
CA LEU A 67 9.45 -5.75 18.66
C LEU A 67 9.96 -6.48 17.41
N VAL A 68 10.47 -5.76 16.41
CA VAL A 68 10.91 -6.35 15.14
C VAL A 68 11.99 -7.43 15.37
N LYS A 69 12.84 -7.29 16.39
CA LYS A 69 13.83 -8.33 16.74
C LYS A 69 13.22 -9.65 17.21
N THR A 70 11.96 -9.67 17.63
CA THR A 70 11.25 -10.88 18.05
C THR A 70 10.44 -11.50 16.92
N LEU A 71 10.32 -10.83 15.77
CA LEU A 71 9.56 -11.30 14.63
C LEU A 71 10.42 -12.22 13.76
N HIS A 72 9.78 -13.24 13.20
CA HIS A 72 10.40 -14.11 12.20
C HIS A 72 10.11 -13.56 10.81
N HIS A 73 10.99 -13.81 9.85
CA HIS A 73 10.86 -13.28 8.49
C HIS A 73 9.68 -13.84 7.69
N GLY A 74 9.25 -15.06 7.98
CA GLY A 74 8.16 -15.69 7.22
C GLY A 74 6.80 -15.11 7.59
N SER A 75 6.03 -14.65 6.61
CA SER A 75 4.58 -14.48 6.78
C SER A 75 3.86 -15.03 5.54
N PRO A 76 3.43 -16.31 5.57
CA PRO A 76 2.70 -16.92 4.46
C PRO A 76 1.43 -16.13 4.09
N MET A 77 0.80 -15.52 5.08
CA MET A 77 -0.37 -14.66 4.88
C MET A 77 -0.02 -13.42 4.06
N VAL A 78 1.03 -12.68 4.45
CA VAL A 78 1.48 -11.49 3.71
C VAL A 78 1.90 -11.85 2.29
N LEU A 79 2.63 -12.95 2.11
CA LEU A 79 3.00 -13.42 0.78
C LEU A 79 1.77 -13.76 -0.08
N GLN A 80 0.77 -14.42 0.49
CA GLN A 80 -0.46 -14.71 -0.24
C GLN A 80 -1.21 -13.42 -0.65
N LEU A 81 -1.35 -12.46 0.27
CA LEU A 81 -1.98 -11.17 -0.03
C LEU A 81 -1.22 -10.39 -1.11
N LEU A 82 0.12 -10.45 -1.08
CA LEU A 82 0.96 -9.84 -2.12
C LEU A 82 0.76 -10.54 -3.48
N ARG A 83 0.69 -11.89 -3.52
CA ARG A 83 0.40 -12.62 -4.76
C ARG A 83 -0.94 -12.20 -5.36
N ASP A 84 -1.99 -12.17 -4.54
CA ASP A 84 -3.34 -11.81 -4.99
C ASP A 84 -3.36 -10.37 -5.50
N TRP A 85 -2.67 -9.45 -4.80
CA TRP A 85 -2.53 -8.08 -5.25
C TRP A 85 -1.77 -8.00 -6.58
N LEU A 86 -0.60 -8.63 -6.71
CA LEU A 86 0.19 -8.64 -7.95
C LEU A 86 -0.58 -9.21 -9.15
N ALA A 87 -1.29 -10.32 -8.96
CA ALA A 87 -2.12 -10.92 -10.00
C ALA A 87 -3.24 -10.00 -10.48
N GLY A 88 -3.71 -9.09 -9.61
CA GLY A 88 -4.72 -8.08 -9.93
C GLY A 88 -4.18 -6.83 -10.66
N GLN A 89 -2.87 -6.75 -10.95
CA GLN A 89 -2.23 -5.53 -11.47
C GLN A 89 -1.67 -5.70 -12.90
N PRO A 90 -2.53 -5.71 -13.94
CA PRO A 90 -2.10 -5.98 -15.32
C PRO A 90 -1.20 -4.90 -15.94
N ARG A 91 -1.08 -3.73 -15.30
CA ARG A 91 -0.26 -2.60 -15.76
C ARG A 91 1.09 -2.50 -15.07
N VAL A 92 1.32 -3.27 -13.99
CA VAL A 92 2.57 -3.24 -13.26
C VAL A 92 3.56 -4.15 -13.98
N ALA A 93 4.67 -3.58 -14.44
CA ALA A 93 5.73 -4.32 -15.12
C ALA A 93 7.04 -4.30 -14.32
N THR A 94 7.30 -3.22 -13.56
CA THR A 94 8.51 -3.07 -12.74
C THR A 94 8.15 -2.82 -11.29
N ILE A 95 8.73 -3.63 -10.39
CA ILE A 95 8.47 -3.57 -8.95
C ILE A 95 9.78 -3.38 -8.20
N SER A 96 9.84 -2.32 -7.39
CA SER A 96 10.85 -2.19 -6.36
C SER A 96 10.45 -3.02 -5.15
N ALA A 97 11.31 -3.94 -4.74
CA ALA A 97 11.19 -4.66 -3.48
C ALA A 97 12.41 -4.37 -2.59
N TYR A 98 12.62 -5.19 -1.57
CA TYR A 98 13.69 -4.99 -0.60
C TYR A 98 14.29 -6.34 -0.18
N ALA A 99 15.58 -6.32 0.14
CA ALA A 99 16.19 -7.43 0.85
C ALA A 99 15.80 -7.32 2.33
N PRO A 100 15.12 -8.31 2.91
CA PRO A 100 14.55 -8.21 4.25
C PRO A 100 15.64 -8.12 5.32
N LEU A 101 15.53 -7.15 6.20
CA LEU A 101 16.30 -7.12 7.45
C LEU A 101 15.65 -8.02 8.51
N PRO A 102 16.39 -8.41 9.58
CA PRO A 102 15.82 -9.15 10.69
C PRO A 102 14.49 -8.57 11.17
N GLY A 103 13.45 -9.41 11.15
CA GLY A 103 12.08 -9.09 11.53
C GLY A 103 11.22 -8.36 10.50
N GLU A 104 11.74 -8.14 9.28
CA GLU A 104 10.95 -7.71 8.13
C GLU A 104 10.46 -8.94 7.36
N VAL A 105 9.25 -8.83 6.80
CA VAL A 105 8.65 -9.90 5.99
C VAL A 105 9.55 -10.17 4.78
N ASP A 106 9.91 -11.44 4.58
CA ASP A 106 10.69 -11.85 3.41
C ASP A 106 9.79 -11.95 2.17
N VAL A 107 9.95 -10.96 1.27
CA VAL A 107 9.25 -10.88 -0.02
C VAL A 107 10.06 -11.46 -1.18
N THR A 108 11.30 -11.90 -0.94
CA THR A 108 12.18 -12.41 -2.00
C THR A 108 11.64 -13.64 -2.75
N PRO A 109 10.81 -14.53 -2.16
CA PRO A 109 10.19 -15.62 -2.93
C PRO A 109 9.34 -15.14 -4.12
N LEU A 110 8.74 -13.94 -4.04
CA LEU A 110 7.92 -13.39 -5.13
C LEU A 110 8.71 -13.14 -6.41
N VAL A 111 10.03 -12.93 -6.30
CA VAL A 111 10.91 -12.74 -7.46
C VAL A 111 10.91 -13.98 -8.35
N MET A 112 10.96 -15.16 -7.72
CA MET A 112 10.97 -16.44 -8.43
C MET A 112 9.57 -16.84 -8.91
N GLU A 113 8.53 -16.45 -8.19
CA GLU A 113 7.13 -16.76 -8.53
C GLU A 113 6.59 -15.91 -9.69
N PHE A 114 7.09 -14.68 -9.87
CA PHE A 114 6.70 -13.77 -10.93
C PHE A 114 7.90 -13.35 -11.81
N PRO A 115 8.51 -14.29 -12.56
CA PRO A 115 9.71 -14.01 -13.35
C PRO A 115 9.45 -13.12 -14.58
N HIS A 116 8.18 -12.92 -14.94
CA HIS A 116 7.77 -12.02 -16.02
C HIS A 116 7.81 -10.55 -15.61
N LEU A 117 7.82 -10.24 -14.31
CA LEU A 117 7.97 -8.90 -13.78
C LEU A 117 9.46 -8.53 -13.69
N ARG A 118 9.75 -7.23 -13.84
CA ARG A 118 11.09 -6.69 -13.60
C ARG A 118 11.22 -6.32 -12.13
N TRP A 119 11.97 -7.12 -11.38
CA TRP A 119 12.27 -6.87 -9.98
C TRP A 119 13.50 -5.99 -9.83
N VAL A 120 13.37 -4.93 -9.05
CA VAL A 120 14.49 -4.04 -8.70
C VAL A 120 14.62 -3.93 -7.19
N PHE A 121 15.85 -3.91 -6.71
CA PHE A 121 16.18 -3.87 -5.29
C PHE A 121 17.11 -2.68 -5.03
N PRO A 122 16.92 -1.95 -3.92
CA PRO A 122 17.75 -0.82 -3.59
C PRO A 122 19.09 -1.27 -3.01
N ARG A 123 20.18 -0.64 -3.46
CA ARG A 123 21.51 -0.66 -2.85
C ARG A 123 21.82 0.72 -2.28
N VAL A 124 22.48 0.79 -1.13
CA VAL A 124 22.90 2.07 -0.56
C VAL A 124 24.17 2.54 -1.26
N GLU A 125 24.10 3.72 -1.88
CA GLU A 125 25.26 4.40 -2.47
C GLU A 125 25.36 5.82 -1.92
N GLY A 126 26.36 6.05 -1.06
CA GLY A 126 26.51 7.30 -0.32
C GLY A 126 25.31 7.58 0.59
N ASN A 127 24.46 8.55 0.22
CA ASN A 127 23.26 8.92 0.97
C ASN A 127 21.94 8.69 0.19
N ALA A 128 22.02 7.93 -0.91
CA ALA A 128 20.90 7.60 -1.78
C ALA A 128 20.69 6.08 -1.90
N LEU A 129 19.52 5.69 -2.38
CA LEU A 129 19.23 4.32 -2.83
C LEU A 129 19.29 4.30 -4.35
N VAL A 130 20.08 3.38 -4.90
CA VAL A 130 20.16 3.11 -6.34
C VAL A 130 19.48 1.76 -6.59
N LEU A 131 18.61 1.70 -7.61
CA LEU A 131 17.81 0.52 -7.89
C LEU A 131 18.51 -0.36 -8.91
N TYR A 132 18.77 -1.61 -8.53
CA TYR A 132 19.42 -2.62 -9.36
C TYR A 132 18.42 -3.69 -9.73
N ARG A 133 18.39 -4.09 -11.00
CA ARG A 133 17.58 -5.21 -11.46
C ARG A 133 18.17 -6.51 -10.94
N ILE A 134 17.31 -7.34 -10.35
CA ILE A 134 17.64 -8.72 -9.99
C ILE A 134 16.71 -9.70 -10.72
N SER A 135 17.18 -10.93 -10.88
CA SER A 135 16.41 -12.05 -11.44
C SER A 135 16.34 -13.23 -10.47
N ASP A 136 17.34 -13.41 -9.62
CA ASP A 136 17.37 -14.45 -8.59
C ASP A 136 18.01 -13.92 -7.29
N PRO A 137 17.25 -13.75 -6.20
CA PRO A 137 17.77 -13.28 -4.92
C PRO A 137 18.90 -14.13 -4.33
N ALA A 138 18.97 -15.43 -4.66
CA ALA A 138 20.02 -16.31 -4.15
C ALA A 138 21.39 -15.96 -4.76
N SER A 139 21.42 -15.66 -6.07
CA SER A 139 22.66 -15.39 -6.81
C SER A 139 22.97 -13.90 -7.00
N ASP A 140 21.96 -13.03 -7.01
CA ASP A 140 22.12 -11.60 -7.32
C ASP A 140 22.31 -10.72 -6.07
N LEU A 141 21.95 -11.22 -4.88
CA LEU A 141 22.14 -10.50 -3.62
C LEU A 141 23.41 -11.00 -2.90
N GLU A 142 24.26 -10.06 -2.48
CA GLU A 142 25.48 -10.31 -1.71
C GLU A 142 25.38 -9.70 -0.31
N PRO A 143 26.18 -10.15 0.68
CA PRO A 143 26.27 -9.46 1.96
C PRO A 143 26.76 -8.01 1.76
N GLY A 144 25.96 -7.04 2.19
CA GLY A 144 26.27 -5.62 2.16
C GLY A 144 26.60 -5.06 3.54
N ALA A 145 26.48 -3.74 3.69
CA ALA A 145 26.66 -3.09 4.99
C ALA A 145 25.54 -3.49 5.98
N PHE A 146 25.80 -3.38 7.30
CA PHE A 146 24.78 -3.54 8.36
C PHE A 146 23.95 -4.84 8.34
N ASP A 147 24.54 -5.98 7.93
CA ASP A 147 23.85 -7.29 7.83
C ASP A 147 22.69 -7.29 6.81
N ILE A 148 22.66 -6.32 5.90
CA ILE A 148 21.67 -6.25 4.82
C ILE A 148 22.28 -6.94 3.62
N ARG A 149 21.54 -7.84 2.97
CA ARG A 149 21.93 -8.29 1.63
C ARG A 149 21.62 -7.18 0.64
N GLU A 150 22.55 -6.88 -0.26
CA GLU A 150 22.38 -5.84 -1.29
C GLU A 150 22.55 -6.47 -2.67
N PRO A 151 21.92 -5.93 -3.72
CA PRO A 151 22.21 -6.33 -5.10
C PRO A 151 23.68 -6.12 -5.42
N LYS A 152 24.29 -7.05 -6.15
CA LYS A 152 25.67 -6.89 -6.63
C LYS A 152 25.81 -5.64 -7.49
N ALA A 153 26.94 -4.95 -7.35
CA ALA A 153 27.19 -3.67 -8.01
C ALA A 153 27.39 -3.77 -9.54
N ASP A 154 27.59 -4.98 -10.08
CA ASP A 154 27.73 -5.24 -11.52
C ASP A 154 26.39 -5.51 -12.22
N LEU A 155 25.27 -5.53 -11.47
CA LEU A 155 23.93 -5.70 -12.03
C LEU A 155 23.44 -4.43 -12.74
N PRO A 156 22.48 -4.56 -13.68
CA PRO A 156 21.94 -3.40 -14.38
C PRO A 156 21.17 -2.45 -13.44
N VAL A 157 21.54 -1.17 -13.45
CA VAL A 157 20.78 -0.10 -12.78
C VAL A 157 19.50 0.18 -13.55
N VAL A 158 18.41 0.43 -12.82
CA VAL A 158 17.10 0.81 -13.37
C VAL A 158 16.72 2.19 -12.85
N ASP A 159 16.36 3.08 -13.76
CA ASP A 159 15.88 4.41 -13.40
C ASP A 159 14.57 4.33 -12.61
N LEU A 160 14.46 5.17 -11.58
CA LEU A 160 13.31 5.24 -10.68
C LEU A 160 11.99 5.50 -11.44
N PHE A 161 12.02 6.24 -12.54
CA PHE A 161 10.86 6.56 -13.37
C PHE A 161 10.22 5.32 -14.01
N HIS A 162 10.98 4.23 -14.16
CA HIS A 162 10.47 2.97 -14.71
C HIS A 162 9.78 2.08 -13.67
N VAL A 163 9.78 2.44 -12.39
CA VAL A 163 9.15 1.65 -11.34
C VAL A 163 7.66 1.96 -11.26
N ASP A 164 6.83 0.92 -11.37
CA ASP A 164 5.37 1.03 -11.31
C ASP A 164 4.82 0.80 -9.89
N ALA A 165 5.55 0.03 -9.07
CA ALA A 165 5.18 -0.20 -7.69
C ALA A 165 6.37 -0.37 -6.75
N PHE A 166 6.19 0.02 -5.49
CA PHE A 166 7.18 -0.10 -4.42
C PHE A 166 6.60 -0.93 -3.28
N LEU A 167 7.22 -2.07 -2.99
CA LEU A 167 7.06 -2.77 -1.72
C LEU A 167 8.01 -2.13 -0.72
N CYS A 168 7.44 -1.50 0.30
CA CYS A 168 8.18 -0.68 1.25
C CYS A 168 8.20 -1.37 2.62
N PRO A 169 9.39 -1.67 3.16
CA PRO A 169 9.52 -2.15 4.53
C PRO A 169 9.46 -0.96 5.52
N GLY A 170 9.24 -1.28 6.79
CA GLY A 170 9.15 -0.30 7.86
C GLY A 170 9.20 -0.96 9.24
N LEU A 171 9.43 -0.15 10.27
CA LEU A 171 9.33 -0.60 11.66
C LEU A 171 7.86 -0.64 12.11
N ALA A 172 7.05 0.30 11.64
CA ALA A 172 5.62 0.34 11.90
C ALA A 172 4.87 1.01 10.74
N PHE A 173 3.58 0.71 10.66
CA PHE A 173 2.63 1.30 9.72
C PHE A 173 1.33 1.63 10.45
N ASP A 174 0.59 2.64 10.00
CA ASP A 174 -0.75 2.94 10.49
C ASP A 174 -1.81 2.81 9.39
N GLU A 175 -3.08 2.90 9.77
CA GLU A 175 -4.23 2.79 8.87
C GLU A 175 -4.34 3.93 7.86
N TYR A 176 -3.63 5.04 8.08
CA TYR A 176 -3.58 6.20 7.20
C TYR A 176 -2.45 6.11 6.16
N GLY A 177 -1.75 4.97 6.10
CA GLY A 177 -0.60 4.76 5.21
C GLY A 177 0.69 5.38 5.73
N GLY A 178 0.69 5.93 6.94
CA GLY A 178 1.89 6.41 7.61
C GLY A 178 2.89 5.26 7.80
N ARG A 179 4.18 5.58 7.65
CA ARG A 179 5.26 4.61 7.72
C ARG A 179 6.37 5.10 8.63
N LEU A 180 6.70 4.32 9.65
CA LEU A 180 7.83 4.57 10.52
C LEU A 180 9.08 3.84 10.01
N GLY A 181 9.96 4.56 9.32
CA GLY A 181 11.26 4.03 8.90
C GLY A 181 12.29 3.91 10.04
N ARG A 182 13.44 3.30 9.73
CA ARG A 182 14.57 3.13 10.67
C ARG A 182 15.28 4.45 11.06
N GLY A 183 14.96 5.56 10.41
CA GLY A 183 15.39 6.92 10.78
C GLY A 183 16.52 7.51 9.93
N ARG A 184 16.86 6.91 8.78
CA ARG A 184 17.85 7.45 7.83
C ARG A 184 17.21 8.23 6.67
N GLY A 185 15.90 8.14 6.49
CA GLY A 185 15.16 8.83 5.42
C GLY A 185 15.46 8.35 4.00
N PHE A 186 16.10 7.18 3.83
CA PHE A 186 16.47 6.67 2.50
C PHE A 186 15.26 6.47 1.59
N TYR A 187 14.24 5.80 2.10
CA TYR A 187 13.01 5.56 1.34
C TYR A 187 12.21 6.85 1.13
N ASP A 188 12.17 7.76 2.11
CA ASP A 188 11.41 9.01 1.93
C ASP A 188 12.03 9.85 0.81
N ARG A 189 13.37 9.97 0.77
CA ARG A 189 14.10 10.58 -0.34
C ARG A 189 13.90 9.86 -1.68
N LEU A 190 13.88 8.53 -1.68
CA LEU A 190 13.64 7.74 -2.90
C LEU A 190 12.22 7.97 -3.43
N LEU A 191 11.22 7.85 -2.56
CA LEU A 191 9.80 7.87 -2.93
C LEU A 191 9.29 9.27 -3.27
N GLU A 192 9.92 10.32 -2.76
CA GLU A 192 9.66 11.72 -3.14
C GLU A 192 9.89 11.95 -4.65
N HIS A 193 10.85 11.22 -5.24
CA HIS A 193 11.19 11.33 -6.66
C HIS A 193 10.51 10.26 -7.53
N ALA A 194 9.68 9.40 -6.93
CA ALA A 194 8.98 8.35 -7.67
C ALA A 194 7.90 8.96 -8.58
N ARG A 195 7.56 8.24 -9.66
CA ARG A 195 6.46 8.60 -10.56
C ARG A 195 5.16 8.76 -9.77
N GLY A 196 4.35 9.77 -10.10
CA GLY A 196 3.16 10.13 -9.32
C GLY A 196 2.05 9.07 -9.30
N ASP A 197 2.01 8.20 -10.30
CA ASP A 197 1.09 7.06 -10.42
C ASP A 197 1.71 5.73 -9.97
N ALA A 198 2.98 5.73 -9.49
CA ALA A 198 3.60 4.53 -8.98
C ALA A 198 3.06 4.19 -7.58
N VAL A 199 2.54 2.98 -7.43
CA VAL A 199 1.82 2.54 -6.21
C VAL A 199 2.81 2.16 -5.11
N LYS A 200 2.60 2.70 -3.91
CA LYS A 200 3.44 2.49 -2.72
C LYS A 200 2.70 1.57 -1.76
N VAL A 201 3.25 0.38 -1.54
CA VAL A 201 2.66 -0.66 -0.69
C VAL A 201 3.56 -0.90 0.51
N GLY A 202 3.09 -0.52 1.70
CA GLY A 202 3.71 -0.92 2.95
C GLY A 202 3.53 -2.42 3.20
N VAL A 203 4.60 -3.11 3.55
CA VAL A 203 4.58 -4.56 3.83
C VAL A 203 5.07 -4.78 5.26
N CYS A 204 4.24 -5.41 6.09
CA CYS A 204 4.60 -5.62 7.49
C CYS A 204 3.90 -6.82 8.14
N HIS A 205 4.38 -7.23 9.31
CA HIS A 205 3.62 -8.12 10.18
C HIS A 205 2.45 -7.38 10.85
N LYS A 206 1.45 -8.13 11.33
CA LYS A 206 0.31 -7.54 12.05
C LYS A 206 0.73 -6.78 13.31
N GLU A 207 1.76 -7.25 14.00
CA GLU A 207 2.31 -6.63 15.21
C GLU A 207 2.96 -5.26 14.93
N GLN A 208 3.27 -4.97 13.66
CA GLN A 208 3.85 -3.70 13.25
C GLN A 208 2.79 -2.64 12.91
N LEU A 209 1.50 -2.98 13.01
CA LEU A 209 0.41 -2.01 12.88
C LEU A 209 0.25 -1.23 14.18
N VAL A 210 0.21 0.10 14.06
CA VAL A 210 0.05 1.02 15.19
C VAL A 210 -1.03 2.06 14.91
N PRO A 211 -1.65 2.65 15.94
CA PRO A 211 -2.69 3.66 15.72
C PRO A 211 -2.19 4.90 14.98
N HIS A 212 -0.93 5.29 15.20
CA HIS A 212 -0.34 6.47 14.57
C HIS A 212 1.18 6.35 14.50
N THR A 213 1.76 6.63 13.33
CA THR A 213 3.22 6.59 13.12
C THR A 213 3.94 7.89 13.45
N TYR A 214 3.18 8.97 13.71
CA TYR A 214 3.70 10.32 13.94
C TYR A 214 4.50 10.82 12.73
N GLY A 215 3.91 10.67 11.54
CA GLY A 215 4.45 11.18 10.29
C GLY A 215 4.73 12.69 10.35
N GLU A 216 5.77 13.11 9.64
CA GLU A 216 6.14 14.51 9.42
C GLU A 216 5.85 14.89 7.96
N ALA A 217 5.82 16.18 7.63
CA ALA A 217 5.42 16.66 6.31
C ALA A 217 6.28 16.14 5.14
N HIS A 218 7.50 15.68 5.42
CA HIS A 218 8.41 15.09 4.44
C HIS A 218 8.32 13.55 4.36
N ASP A 219 7.54 12.91 5.23
CA ASP A 219 7.37 11.46 5.18
C ASP A 219 6.37 11.12 4.06
N VAL A 220 6.76 10.21 3.18
CA VAL A 220 5.88 9.75 2.10
C VAL A 220 4.95 8.67 2.63
N VAL A 221 3.64 8.89 2.49
CA VAL A 221 2.59 7.92 2.86
C VAL A 221 2.47 6.82 1.82
N MET A 222 2.06 5.63 2.27
CA MET A 222 1.77 4.48 1.43
C MET A 222 0.34 4.56 0.91
N ASP A 223 0.11 4.14 -0.33
CA ASP A 223 -1.23 4.02 -0.91
C ASP A 223 -2.00 2.81 -0.34
N ARG A 224 -1.26 1.82 0.16
CA ARG A 224 -1.80 0.62 0.79
C ARG A 224 -0.83 0.07 1.83
N VAL A 225 -1.36 -0.57 2.87
CA VAL A 225 -0.59 -1.42 3.78
C VAL A 225 -1.12 -2.85 3.69
N ILE A 226 -0.22 -3.81 3.46
CA ILE A 226 -0.51 -5.25 3.49
C ILE A 226 0.16 -5.84 4.71
N SER A 227 -0.65 -6.45 5.58
CA SER A 227 -0.21 -7.01 6.85
C SER A 227 -0.85 -8.36 7.14
N GLY A 228 -0.15 -9.24 7.85
CA GLY A 228 -0.65 -10.57 8.23
C GLY A 228 0.32 -11.39 9.05
#